data_AF-A0A451ESD0-F1
#
_entry.id   AF-A0A451ESD0-F1
#
_cell.length_a   1.000
_cell.length_b   1.000
_cell.length_c   1.000
_cell.angle_alpha   90.00
_cell.angle_beta   90.00
_cell.angle_gamma   90.00
#
_symmetry.space_group_name_H-M   'P 1'
#
loop_
_entity.id
_entity.type
_entity.pdbx_description
1 polymer ?
#
loop_
_entity_poly.entity_id
_entity_poly.type
_entity_poly.pdbx_seq_one_letter_code
_entity_poly.pdbx_strand_id
1 'polypeptide(L)' 'DNTNGCISAGPHFNPDSQEHGGPTDSVRHVGDLGNVEANAEGVAKVTINDKKISLTGANSIIGRTVVVHAD' A
#
# COMPACT_ATOMS: atom_id res chain seq x y z
N ASP A 1 1.67 4.74 -12.53
CA ASP A 1 1.06 5.05 -13.83
C ASP A 1 -0.45 5.22 -13.60
N ASN A 2 -1.07 6.16 -14.30
CA ASN A 2 -2.50 6.46 -14.20
C ASN A 2 -3.16 6.61 -15.59
N THR A 3 -2.51 6.13 -16.65
CA THR A 3 -3.00 6.21 -18.04
C THR A 3 -4.26 5.37 -18.27
N ASN A 4 -4.49 4.34 -17.45
CA ASN A 4 -5.71 3.52 -17.45
C ASN A 4 -6.31 3.42 -16.04
N GLY A 5 -6.37 4.55 -15.33
CA GLY A 5 -6.85 4.62 -13.95
C GLY A 5 -6.08 3.70 -13.00
N CYS A 6 -6.77 3.15 -11.99
CA CYS A 6 -6.16 2.26 -10.99
C CYS A 6 -5.57 0.98 -11.59
N ILE A 7 -6.06 0.51 -12.74
CA ILE A 7 -5.55 -0.71 -13.40
C ILE A 7 -4.08 -0.54 -13.78
N SER A 8 -3.71 0.66 -14.26
CA SER A 8 -2.32 0.97 -14.61
C SER A 8 -1.39 1.13 -13.41
N ALA A 9 -1.89 1.12 -12.16
CA ALA A 9 -1.03 1.12 -10.98
C ALA A 9 -0.22 -0.18 -10.85
N GLY A 10 -0.73 -1.29 -11.39
CA GLY A 10 -0.08 -2.60 -11.33
C GLY A 10 -0.27 -3.32 -9.99
N PRO A 11 0.53 -4.36 -9.70
CA PRO A 11 0.46 -5.12 -8.46
C PRO A 11 0.97 -4.31 -7.25
N HIS A 12 0.80 -4.87 -6.05
CA HIS A 12 1.38 -4.30 -4.84
C HIS A 12 2.90 -4.13 -4.97
N PHE A 13 3.44 -3.07 -4.38
CA PHE A 13 4.87 -2.81 -4.42
C PHE A 13 5.67 -3.87 -3.65
N ASN A 14 6.40 -4.71 -4.37
CA ASN A 14 7.11 -5.88 -3.84
C ASN A 14 8.55 -5.97 -4.37
N PRO A 15 9.48 -5.13 -3.89
CA PRO A 15 10.88 -5.18 -4.31
C PRO A 15 11.62 -6.43 -3.81
N ASP A 16 11.13 -7.05 -2.73
CA ASP A 16 11.77 -8.17 -2.03
C ASP A 16 11.22 -9.55 -2.46
N SER A 17 10.32 -9.59 -3.45
CA SER A 17 9.66 -10.80 -3.96
C SER A 17 9.04 -11.67 -2.85
N GLN A 18 8.39 -11.05 -1.89
CA GLN A 18 7.70 -11.71 -0.77
C GLN A 18 6.26 -12.07 -1.15
N GLU A 19 5.64 -12.96 -0.37
CA GLU A 19 4.19 -13.16 -0.42
C GLU A 19 3.44 -11.98 0.24
N HIS A 20 2.15 -11.86 -0.09
CA HIS A 20 1.27 -10.89 0.56
C HIS A 20 1.07 -11.20 2.04
N GLY A 21 0.95 -10.16 2.88
CA GLY A 21 0.73 -10.33 4.31
C GLY A 21 0.14 -9.09 4.99
N GLY A 22 -0.24 -9.24 6.26
CA GLY A 22 -0.73 -8.14 7.09
C GLY A 22 0.41 -7.19 7.48
N PRO A 23 0.12 -5.93 7.84
CA PRO A 23 1.15 -4.92 8.06
C PRO A 23 2.12 -5.23 9.21
N THR A 24 1.78 -6.14 10.12
CA THR A 24 2.67 -6.58 11.21
C THR A 24 3.43 -7.86 10.90
N ASP A 25 3.16 -8.50 9.77
CA ASP A 25 3.77 -9.77 9.41
C ASP A 25 5.21 -9.59 8.92
N SER A 26 6.05 -10.58 9.21
CA SER A 26 7.43 -10.61 8.72
C SER A 26 7.47 -10.76 7.20
N VAL A 27 6.65 -11.67 6.68
CA VAL A 27 6.42 -11.90 5.25
C VAL A 27 5.22 -11.05 4.82
N ARG A 28 5.51 -10.02 4.03
CA ARG A 28 4.54 -9.12 3.39
C ARG A 28 5.25 -8.35 2.30
N HIS A 29 4.51 -7.85 1.31
CA HIS A 29 5.04 -6.85 0.40
C HIS A 29 5.35 -5.54 1.15
N VAL A 30 6.23 -4.74 0.56
CA VAL A 30 6.53 -3.40 1.09
C VAL A 30 5.29 -2.49 1.02
N GLY A 31 4.47 -2.63 -0.02
CA GLY A 31 3.23 -1.87 -0.20
C GLY A 31 2.03 -2.31 0.65
N ASP A 32 2.13 -3.39 1.43
CA ASP A 32 0.97 -3.95 2.15
C ASP A 32 0.68 -3.19 3.45
N LEU A 33 -0.13 -2.13 3.40
CA LEU A 33 -0.43 -1.29 4.57
C LEU A 33 -1.64 -1.76 5.39
N GLY A 34 -2.27 -2.86 5.01
CA GLY A 34 -3.47 -3.39 5.65
C GLY A 34 -4.74 -2.58 5.35
N ASN A 35 -5.74 -2.74 6.20
CA ASN A 35 -7.06 -2.14 6.01
C ASN A 35 -7.16 -0.76 6.67
N VAL A 36 -8.00 0.09 6.10
CA VAL A 36 -8.47 1.34 6.70
C VAL A 36 -9.93 1.17 7.10
N GLU A 37 -10.34 1.79 8.21
CA GLU A 37 -11.72 1.72 8.68
C GLU A 37 -12.44 3.03 8.34
N ALA A 38 -13.52 2.91 7.58
CA ALA A 38 -14.44 4.01 7.33
C ALA A 38 -15.47 4.10 8.46
N ASN A 39 -15.77 5.32 8.89
CA ASN A 39 -16.82 5.55 9.88
C ASN A 39 -18.22 5.41 9.25
N ALA A 40 -19.27 5.63 10.05
CA ALA A 40 -20.67 5.52 9.61
C ALA A 40 -21.05 6.47 8.45
N GLU A 41 -20.29 7.55 8.23
CA GLU A 41 -20.49 8.47 7.11
C GLU A 41 -19.66 8.10 5.86
N GLY A 42 -18.95 6.97 5.89
CA GLY A 42 -18.07 6.52 4.81
C GLY A 42 -16.71 7.24 4.77
N VAL A 43 -16.30 7.91 5.86
CA VAL A 43 -15.04 8.64 5.95
C VAL A 43 -14.01 7.82 6.72
N ALA A 44 -12.89 7.49 6.07
CA ALA A 44 -11.73 6.88 6.72
C ALA A 44 -10.69 7.94 7.10
N LYS A 45 -10.41 8.08 8.41
CA LYS A 45 -9.29 8.90 8.90
C LYS A 45 -8.09 8.00 9.15
N VAL A 46 -7.09 8.10 8.26
CA VAL A 46 -5.98 7.15 8.23
C VAL A 46 -4.77 7.71 8.97
N THR A 47 -4.24 6.96 9.93
CA THR A 47 -2.93 7.22 10.57
C THR A 47 -2.20 5.89 10.71
N ILE A 48 -1.21 5.66 9.84
CA ILE A 48 -0.42 4.43 9.79
C ILE A 48 1.05 4.79 9.97
N ASN A 49 1.75 4.05 10.83
CA ASN A 49 3.20 4.11 10.97
C ASN A 49 3.77 2.77 10.50
N ASP A 50 4.59 2.81 9.46
CA ASP A 50 5.14 1.64 8.80
C ASP A 50 6.67 1.71 8.73
N LYS A 51 7.34 0.56 8.82
CA LYS A 51 8.80 0.45 8.85
C LYS A 51 9.41 -0.10 7.56
N LYS A 52 8.59 -0.57 6.61
CA LYS A 52 9.05 -1.14 5.33
C LYS A 52 9.07 -0.10 4.21
N ILE A 53 8.05 0.76 4.12
CA ILE A 53 8.04 1.86 3.14
C ILE A 53 9.07 2.92 3.49
N SER A 54 9.64 3.54 2.46
CA SER A 54 10.61 4.62 2.62
C SER A 54 10.34 5.72 1.59
N LEU A 55 10.91 6.90 1.79
CA LEU A 55 10.90 7.97 0.79
C LEU A 55 12.17 7.97 -0.07
N THR A 56 13.12 7.07 0.23
CA THR A 56 14.41 6.94 -0.46
C THR A 56 14.86 5.48 -0.53
N GLY A 57 15.89 5.19 -1.34
CA GLY A 57 16.45 3.84 -1.47
C GLY A 57 15.56 2.86 -2.24
N ALA A 58 15.84 1.56 -2.10
CA ALA A 58 15.15 0.49 -2.82
C ALA A 58 13.64 0.44 -2.51
N ASN A 59 13.26 0.79 -1.28
CA ASN A 59 11.88 0.80 -0.80
C ASN A 59 11.18 2.15 -0.99
N SER A 60 11.72 3.04 -1.83
CA SER A 60 11.11 4.34 -2.08
C SER A 60 9.73 4.18 -2.72
N ILE A 61 8.74 4.83 -2.11
CA ILE A 61 7.37 4.91 -2.64
C ILE A 61 7.11 6.20 -3.44
N ILE A 62 8.09 7.09 -3.55
CA ILE A 62 7.96 8.30 -4.36
C ILE A 62 7.74 7.93 -5.83
N GLY A 63 6.72 8.52 -6.46
CA GLY A 63 6.32 8.22 -7.84
C GLY A 63 5.47 6.96 -8.01
N ARG A 64 5.11 6.28 -6.92
CA ARG A 64 4.15 5.15 -6.92
C ARG A 64 2.73 5.61 -6.63
N THR A 65 1.78 4.68 -6.72
CA THR A 65 0.35 4.94 -6.51
C THR A 65 -0.09 4.37 -5.16
N VAL A 66 -0.92 5.13 -4.42
CA VAL A 66 -1.70 4.61 -3.29
C VAL A 66 -3.08 4.25 -3.81
N VAL A 67 -3.54 3.03 -3.51
CA VAL A 67 -4.85 2.51 -3.96
C VAL A 67 -5.68 2.13 -2.74
N VAL A 68 -6.95 2.54 -2.72
CA VAL A 68 -7.97 2.09 -1.76
C VAL A 68 -8.90 1.16 -2.51
N HIS A 69 -9.10 -0.05 -2.00
CA HIS A 69 -9.97 -1.04 -2.62
C HIS A 69 -11.41 -0.91 -2.12
N ALA A 70 -12.35 -1.34 -2.97
CA ALA A 70 -13.68 -1.72 -2.53
C ALA A 70 -13.63 -3.18 -2.07
N ASP A 71 -14.39 -3.52 -1.02
CA ASP A 71 -14.58 -4.89 -0.55
C ASP A 71 -15.36 -5.74 -1.58
#